data_AF-A0A415EPW8-F1
#
_entry.id   AF-A0A415EPW8-F1
#
_cell.length_a   1.000
_cell.length_b   1.000
_cell.length_c   1.000
_cell.angle_alpha   90.00
_cell.angle_beta   90.00
_cell.angle_gamma   90.00
#
_symmetry.space_group_name_H-M   'P 1'
#
loop_
_entity.id
_entity.type
_entity.pdbx_description
1 polymer ?
#
loop_
_entity_poly.entity_id
_entity_poly.type
_entity_poly.pdbx_seq_one_letter_code
_entity_poly.pdbx_strand_id
1 'polypeptide(L)'
;MPQFFDDPSDYKKMTEVTYLSADTNHIRYRMIMRYFFVQHERMRDFIYPEDIFAFMQEQSILNYTEEHLTQDLKQLVKWKNIAESYEVKNPRTIEEFNRRNSRYQILPISVEIERMMMRLENQGERFKGSLDVRSFEKLHRVLAEFIEAELDEQQLMDTWQELVSRFTTVKEATSDYMAYLSSEDADFTSERGKLLEFKEKFIRYLRDFILGSHQMAAKIRELLTQKNQVHKRLIQLSTLPEFSPRLEADIQTSEQKLFETQELFQSVHDWFIDRPIQLSEYSLLNQRTDEMIRKITRAIRDLGGRASTTLKSEKRLLAYGEMVP
;
A
#
# COMPACT_ATOMS: atom_id res chain seq x y z
N MET A 1 9.52 0.40 18.01
CA MET A 1 9.43 -1.05 17.65
C MET A 1 8.12 -1.58 18.22
N PRO A 2 7.40 -2.52 17.58
CA PRO A 2 6.23 -3.14 18.21
C PRO A 2 6.69 -3.91 19.46
N GLN A 3 6.29 -3.42 20.63
CA GLN A 3 6.52 -4.09 21.92
C GLN A 3 5.41 -5.11 22.13
N PHE A 4 5.77 -6.28 22.66
CA PHE A 4 4.77 -7.21 23.18
C PHE A 4 4.21 -6.63 24.47
N PHE A 5 2.91 -6.81 24.72
CA PHE A 5 2.38 -6.56 26.06
C PHE A 5 3.01 -7.53 27.07
N ASP A 6 3.34 -7.01 28.26
CA ASP A 6 3.91 -7.80 29.37
C ASP A 6 2.90 -8.81 29.92
N ASP A 7 1.60 -8.48 29.90
CA ASP A 7 0.50 -9.38 30.25
C ASP A 7 -0.27 -9.80 28.98
N PRO A 8 -0.36 -11.11 28.67
CA PRO A 8 -1.16 -11.61 27.55
C PRO A 8 -2.63 -11.18 27.56
N SER A 9 -3.20 -10.83 28.72
CA SER A 9 -4.58 -10.35 28.84
C SER A 9 -4.79 -8.92 28.32
N ASP A 10 -3.71 -8.16 28.10
CA ASP A 10 -3.77 -6.83 27.47
C ASP A 10 -4.04 -6.89 25.96
N TYR A 11 -3.86 -8.05 25.32
CA TYR A 11 -4.36 -8.32 23.97
C TYR A 11 -5.89 -8.48 23.98
N LYS A 12 -6.58 -7.37 24.22
CA LYS A 12 -8.04 -7.34 24.26
C LYS A 12 -8.62 -7.65 22.90
N LYS A 13 -9.71 -8.43 22.90
CA LYS A 13 -10.50 -8.67 21.70
C LYS A 13 -10.99 -7.33 21.14
N MET A 14 -10.59 -7.01 19.92
CA MET A 14 -11.08 -5.84 19.20
C MET A 14 -12.46 -6.15 18.62
N THR A 15 -13.51 -5.59 19.22
CA THR A 15 -14.88 -5.76 18.70
C THR A 15 -15.13 -4.87 17.49
N GLU A 16 -14.36 -3.80 17.36
CA GLU A 16 -14.44 -2.78 16.33
C GLU A 16 -14.18 -3.37 14.95
N VAL A 17 -13.33 -4.39 14.82
CA VAL A 17 -13.07 -5.07 13.52
C VAL A 17 -14.13 -6.11 13.13
N THR A 18 -15.09 -6.41 14.01
CA THR A 18 -16.07 -7.51 13.80
C THR A 18 -16.94 -7.30 12.56
N TYR A 19 -17.22 -6.05 12.19
CA TYR A 19 -18.06 -5.75 11.02
C TYR A 19 -17.42 -6.21 9.69
N LEU A 20 -16.08 -6.35 9.65
CA LEU A 20 -15.35 -6.80 8.48
C LEU A 20 -15.60 -8.29 8.16
N SER A 21 -15.88 -9.10 9.19
CA SER A 21 -15.98 -10.55 9.12
C SER A 21 -17.36 -11.09 9.52
N ALA A 22 -18.41 -10.28 9.49
CA ALA A 22 -19.74 -10.69 9.91
C ALA A 22 -20.37 -11.68 8.90
N ASP A 23 -20.83 -12.84 9.37
CA ASP A 23 -21.21 -13.98 8.51
C ASP A 23 -22.23 -13.63 7.42
N THR A 24 -23.27 -12.86 7.74
CA THR A 24 -24.40 -12.60 6.82
C THR A 24 -24.48 -11.16 6.32
N ASN A 25 -24.15 -10.18 7.17
CA ASN A 25 -24.41 -8.75 6.91
C ASN A 25 -23.14 -7.93 6.65
N HIS A 26 -21.96 -8.56 6.47
CA HIS A 26 -20.69 -7.82 6.29
C HIS A 26 -20.74 -6.78 5.17
N ILE A 27 -21.42 -7.07 4.05
CA ILE A 27 -21.55 -6.12 2.94
C ILE A 27 -22.26 -4.83 3.39
N ARG A 28 -23.40 -4.97 4.08
CA ARG A 28 -24.19 -3.85 4.59
C ARG A 28 -23.38 -3.01 5.57
N TYR A 29 -22.73 -3.67 6.53
CA TYR A 29 -21.90 -2.97 7.50
C TYR A 29 -20.72 -2.25 6.86
N ARG A 30 -19.99 -2.90 5.95
CA ARG A 30 -18.86 -2.27 5.25
C ARG A 30 -19.28 -1.08 4.42
N MET A 31 -20.44 -1.14 3.75
CA MET A 31 -20.97 0.00 2.98
C MET A 31 -21.33 1.18 3.89
N ILE A 32 -22.00 0.91 5.01
CA ILE A 32 -22.33 1.96 6.00
C ILE A 32 -21.05 2.58 6.57
N MET A 33 -20.08 1.77 6.99
CA MET A 33 -18.80 2.25 7.53
C MET A 33 -17.99 3.04 6.50
N ARG A 34 -17.95 2.58 5.24
CA ARG A 34 -17.31 3.29 4.12
C ARG A 34 -17.98 4.64 3.87
N TYR A 35 -19.31 4.70 3.93
CA TYR A 35 -20.05 5.96 3.79
C TYR A 35 -19.67 6.94 4.91
N PHE A 36 -19.68 6.50 6.16
CA PHE A 36 -19.23 7.31 7.30
C PHE A 36 -17.81 7.83 7.12
N PHE A 37 -16.87 6.98 6.73
CA PHE A 37 -15.48 7.36 6.49
C PHE A 37 -15.34 8.42 5.38
N VAL A 38 -16.04 8.25 4.25
CA VAL A 38 -16.03 9.22 3.15
C VAL A 38 -16.60 10.57 3.57
N GLN A 39 -17.66 10.60 4.39
CA GLN A 39 -18.21 11.87 4.90
C GLN A 39 -17.28 12.51 5.92
N HIS A 40 -16.64 11.73 6.79
CA HIS A 40 -15.64 12.22 7.74
C HIS A 40 -14.46 12.91 7.04
N GLU A 41 -13.90 12.30 5.98
CA GLU A 41 -12.84 12.91 5.15
C GLU A 41 -13.29 14.20 4.44
N ARG A 42 -14.61 14.41 4.29
CA ARG A 42 -15.23 15.65 3.78
C ARG A 42 -15.63 16.63 4.89
N MET A 43 -15.15 16.42 6.11
CA MET A 43 -15.47 17.24 7.30
C MET A 43 -16.96 17.22 7.69
N ARG A 44 -17.70 16.17 7.31
CA ARG A 44 -19.09 15.92 7.73
C ARG A 44 -19.14 14.76 8.71
N ASP A 45 -18.92 15.08 9.98
CA ASP A 45 -18.78 14.06 11.03
C ASP A 45 -20.09 13.46 11.53
N PHE A 46 -21.19 14.22 11.48
CA PHE A 46 -22.51 13.77 11.92
C PHE A 46 -23.41 13.46 10.72
N ILE A 47 -24.00 12.26 10.73
CA ILE A 47 -24.83 11.74 9.64
C ILE A 47 -26.18 11.30 10.20
N TYR A 48 -27.27 11.66 9.52
CA TYR A 48 -28.61 11.21 9.87
C TYR A 48 -28.93 9.85 9.22
N PRO A 49 -29.76 8.99 9.87
CA PRO A 49 -30.21 7.73 9.28
C PRO A 49 -30.77 7.87 7.87
N GLU A 50 -31.49 8.94 7.58
CA GLU A 50 -32.12 9.19 6.28
C GLU A 50 -31.07 9.33 5.17
N ASP A 51 -29.93 9.99 5.44
CA ASP A 51 -28.82 10.11 4.49
C ASP A 51 -28.19 8.74 4.21
N ILE A 52 -28.05 7.91 5.24
CA ILE A 52 -27.48 6.56 5.12
C ILE A 52 -28.44 5.67 4.35
N PHE A 53 -29.74 5.73 4.65
CA PHE A 53 -30.76 4.96 3.95
C PHE A 53 -30.80 5.31 2.46
N ALA A 54 -30.80 6.61 2.13
CA ALA A 54 -30.76 7.08 0.75
C ALA A 54 -29.52 6.54 0.01
N PHE A 55 -28.34 6.64 0.61
CA PHE A 55 -27.12 6.07 0.06
C PHE A 55 -27.26 4.55 -0.19
N MET A 56 -27.79 3.79 0.78
CA MET A 56 -27.94 2.34 0.64
C MET A 56 -28.94 1.94 -0.46
N GLN A 57 -29.98 2.74 -0.67
CA GLN A 57 -30.92 2.56 -1.79
C GLN A 57 -30.27 2.83 -3.14
N GLU A 58 -29.46 3.90 -3.25
CA GLU A 58 -28.72 4.22 -4.48
C GLU A 58 -27.76 3.10 -4.91
N GLN A 59 -27.13 2.44 -3.95
CA GLN A 59 -26.24 1.31 -4.22
C GLN A 59 -26.97 0.00 -4.58
N SER A 60 -28.29 0.06 -4.80
CA SER A 60 -29.11 -1.06 -5.29
C SER A 60 -29.03 -2.33 -4.43
N ILE A 61 -28.90 -2.19 -3.11
CA ILE A 61 -29.00 -3.34 -2.20
C ILE A 61 -30.44 -3.84 -2.20
N LEU A 62 -30.67 -4.97 -2.88
CA LEU A 62 -31.98 -5.63 -2.97
C LEU A 62 -32.58 -5.86 -1.57
N ASN A 63 -33.83 -5.41 -1.39
CA ASN A 63 -34.64 -5.60 -0.18
C ASN A 63 -34.07 -4.96 1.10
N TYR A 64 -33.30 -3.87 0.99
CA TYR A 64 -32.88 -3.09 2.16
C TYR A 64 -34.03 -2.20 2.66
N THR A 65 -34.33 -2.24 3.97
CA THR A 65 -35.45 -1.52 4.60
C THR A 65 -34.97 -0.67 5.78
N GLU A 66 -35.81 0.26 6.25
CA GLU A 66 -35.49 1.09 7.42
C GLU A 66 -35.28 0.27 8.70
N GLU A 67 -35.99 -0.86 8.85
CA GLU A 67 -35.78 -1.80 9.95
C GLU A 67 -34.39 -2.42 9.89
N HIS A 68 -33.92 -2.80 8.70
CA HIS A 68 -32.56 -3.30 8.51
C HIS A 68 -31.53 -2.25 8.89
N LEU A 69 -31.70 -1.00 8.45
CA LEU A 69 -30.82 0.10 8.84
C LEU A 69 -30.78 0.30 10.35
N THR A 70 -31.93 0.28 11.00
CA THR A 70 -32.03 0.43 12.46
C THR A 70 -31.27 -0.68 13.18
N GLN A 71 -31.41 -1.93 12.72
CA GLN A 71 -30.68 -3.07 13.28
C GLN A 71 -29.17 -2.94 13.03
N ASP A 72 -28.78 -2.54 11.83
CA ASP A 72 -27.38 -2.42 11.44
C ASP A 72 -26.67 -1.32 12.25
N LEU A 73 -27.29 -0.15 12.40
CA LEU A 73 -26.75 0.97 13.19
C LEU A 73 -26.62 0.58 14.67
N LYS A 74 -27.63 -0.09 15.26
CA LYS A 74 -27.54 -0.60 16.64
C LYS A 74 -26.38 -1.57 16.81
N GLN A 75 -26.14 -2.43 15.82
CA GLN A 75 -25.05 -3.39 15.86
C GLN A 75 -23.68 -2.72 15.73
N LEU A 76 -23.56 -1.71 14.87
CA LEU A 76 -22.33 -0.90 14.72
C LEU A 76 -22.04 -0.07 15.98
N VAL A 77 -23.06 0.47 16.65
CA VAL A 77 -22.91 1.13 17.97
C VAL A 77 -22.44 0.12 19.02
N LYS A 78 -23.05 -1.08 19.06
CA LYS A 78 -22.66 -2.15 20.00
C LYS A 78 -21.21 -2.60 19.82
N TRP A 79 -20.70 -2.58 18.60
CA TRP A 79 -19.29 -2.87 18.30
C TRP A 79 -18.35 -1.66 18.47
N LYS A 80 -18.87 -0.53 18.96
CA LYS A 80 -18.12 0.72 19.15
C LYS A 80 -17.48 1.24 17.86
N ASN A 81 -18.17 1.07 16.74
CA ASN A 81 -17.75 1.61 15.46
C ASN A 81 -18.27 3.03 15.21
N ILE A 82 -19.48 3.30 15.68
CA ILE A 82 -20.14 4.60 15.59
C ILE A 82 -20.75 4.97 16.94
N ALA A 83 -20.86 6.26 17.20
CA ALA A 83 -21.56 6.81 18.35
C ALA A 83 -22.90 7.39 17.94
N GLU A 84 -23.96 7.09 18.69
CA GLU A 84 -25.28 7.69 18.54
C GLU A 84 -25.38 8.96 19.41
N SER A 85 -25.87 10.05 18.85
CA SER A 85 -26.11 11.32 19.52
C SER A 85 -27.53 11.81 19.23
N TYR A 86 -28.19 12.39 20.23
CA TYR A 86 -29.54 12.93 20.09
C TYR A 86 -29.50 14.45 20.06
N GLU A 87 -30.10 15.06 19.04
CA GLU A 87 -30.40 16.49 19.06
C GLU A 87 -31.54 16.78 20.05
N VAL A 88 -31.27 17.60 21.06
CA VAL A 88 -32.31 18.16 21.92
C VAL A 88 -32.96 19.32 21.17
N LYS A 89 -33.89 19.02 20.26
CA LYS A 89 -34.86 20.01 19.75
C LYS A 89 -36.17 19.81 20.50
N ASN A 90 -36.64 20.87 21.19
CA ASN A 90 -37.94 20.92 21.88
C ASN A 90 -39.05 20.31 21.00
N PRO A 91 -39.55 19.10 21.30
CA PRO A 91 -40.55 18.43 20.45
C PRO A 91 -41.94 18.98 20.74
N ARG A 92 -42.75 19.23 19.70
CA ARG A 92 -44.16 19.64 19.86
C ARG A 92 -45.11 18.43 19.93
N THR A 93 -44.67 17.21 19.62
CA THR A 93 -45.49 15.99 19.72
C THR A 93 -44.67 14.73 20.08
N ILE A 94 -45.34 13.71 20.65
CA ILE A 94 -44.74 12.43 21.09
C ILE A 94 -44.20 11.59 19.91
N GLU A 95 -44.79 11.72 18.72
CA GLU A 95 -44.33 11.03 17.50
C GLU A 95 -43.08 11.68 16.88
N GLU A 96 -42.89 13.00 17.04
CA GLU A 96 -41.66 13.71 16.60
C GLU A 96 -40.44 13.38 17.46
N PHE A 97 -40.63 12.97 18.72
CA PHE A 97 -39.55 12.65 19.64
C PHE A 97 -38.77 11.38 19.24
N ASN A 98 -39.44 10.39 18.65
CA ASN A 98 -38.88 9.05 18.43
C ASN A 98 -38.22 8.82 17.06
N ARG A 99 -38.35 9.75 16.08
CA ARG A 99 -37.94 9.46 14.70
C ARG A 99 -37.07 10.50 13.98
N ARG A 100 -36.75 11.67 14.56
CA ARG A 100 -36.06 12.75 13.80
C ARG A 100 -34.79 13.36 14.41
N ASN A 101 -34.31 12.85 15.53
CA ASN A 101 -33.22 13.52 16.27
C ASN A 101 -31.98 12.67 16.51
N SER A 102 -31.90 11.41 16.07
CA SER A 102 -30.66 10.64 16.18
C SER A 102 -29.73 10.96 15.01
N ARG A 103 -28.48 11.28 15.33
CA ARG A 103 -27.38 11.42 14.39
C ARG A 103 -26.22 10.55 14.86
N TYR A 104 -25.47 10.04 13.91
CA TYR A 104 -24.39 9.10 14.17
C TYR A 104 -23.06 9.71 13.74
N GLN A 105 -22.01 9.36 14.46
CA GLN A 105 -20.64 9.78 14.18
C GLN A 105 -19.72 8.58 14.20
N ILE A 106 -18.82 8.49 13.22
CA ILE A 106 -17.78 7.45 13.22
C ILE A 106 -16.76 7.70 14.34
N LEU A 107 -16.37 6.63 15.04
CA LEU A 107 -15.39 6.73 16.11
C LEU A 107 -13.95 6.72 15.55
N PRO A 108 -12.97 7.38 16.21
CA PRO A 108 -11.60 7.51 15.69
C PRO A 108 -10.93 6.18 15.34
N ILE A 109 -11.14 5.14 16.16
CA ILE A 109 -10.61 3.80 15.89
C ILE A 109 -11.12 3.23 14.56
N SER A 110 -12.39 3.47 14.23
CA SER A 110 -13.00 3.01 12.99
C SER A 110 -12.57 3.83 11.79
N VAL A 111 -12.23 5.11 11.98
CA VAL A 111 -11.57 5.92 10.93
C VAL A 111 -10.22 5.31 10.57
N GLU A 112 -9.40 4.92 11.55
CA GLU A 112 -8.11 4.28 11.28
C GLU A 112 -8.25 2.88 10.66
N ILE A 113 -9.24 2.09 11.09
CA ILE A 113 -9.58 0.81 10.46
C ILE A 113 -10.01 1.03 9.00
N GLU A 114 -10.90 1.98 8.72
CA GLU A 114 -11.37 2.27 7.36
C GLU A 114 -10.26 2.85 6.47
N ARG A 115 -9.35 3.65 7.03
CA ARG A 115 -8.15 4.14 6.35
C ARG A 115 -7.19 2.98 6.04
N MET A 116 -7.00 2.05 6.96
CA MET A 116 -6.26 0.81 6.71
C MET A 116 -6.95 -0.02 5.62
N MET A 117 -8.26 -0.21 5.68
CA MET A 117 -9.02 -0.94 4.66
C MET A 117 -8.93 -0.26 3.30
N MET A 118 -9.02 1.08 3.23
CA MET A 118 -8.75 1.82 1.99
C MET A 118 -7.36 1.53 1.47
N ARG A 119 -6.33 1.52 2.32
CA ARG A 119 -4.97 1.19 1.90
C ARG A 119 -4.91 -0.25 1.37
N LEU A 120 -5.48 -1.23 2.07
CA LEU A 120 -5.49 -2.64 1.70
C LEU A 120 -6.29 -2.93 0.42
N GLU A 121 -7.44 -2.28 0.24
CA GLU A 121 -8.30 -2.41 -0.95
C GLU A 121 -7.67 -1.71 -2.17
N ASN A 122 -7.12 -0.51 -1.99
CA ASN A 122 -6.36 0.18 -3.04
C ASN A 122 -5.06 -0.56 -3.39
N GLN A 123 -4.46 -1.29 -2.45
CA GLN A 123 -3.36 -2.21 -2.72
C GLN A 123 -3.80 -3.42 -3.55
N GLY A 124 -5.09 -3.77 -3.58
CA GLY A 124 -5.65 -4.80 -4.45
C GLY A 124 -5.91 -4.33 -5.88
N GLU A 125 -6.37 -3.08 -6.05
CA GLU A 125 -6.77 -2.53 -7.37
C GLU A 125 -5.66 -1.79 -8.11
N ARG A 126 -4.70 -1.19 -7.39
CA ARG A 126 -3.54 -0.55 -8.01
C ARG A 126 -2.48 -1.60 -8.25
N PHE A 127 -2.12 -1.79 -9.52
CA PHE A 127 -0.92 -2.46 -10.01
C PHE A 127 0.11 -2.75 -8.90
N LYS A 128 -0.04 -3.93 -8.27
CA LYS A 128 0.51 -4.31 -6.94
C LYS A 128 2.04 -4.51 -6.91
N GLY A 129 2.72 -3.84 -7.82
CA GLY A 129 4.12 -4.02 -8.11
C GLY A 129 4.67 -2.96 -9.06
N SER A 130 3.94 -1.86 -9.26
CA SER A 130 4.48 -0.76 -10.03
C SER A 130 5.49 0.00 -9.19
N LEU A 131 6.75 -0.43 -9.21
CA LEU A 131 7.84 0.42 -8.73
C LEU A 131 7.84 1.71 -9.57
N ASP A 132 7.75 2.86 -8.90
CA ASP A 132 7.79 4.15 -9.57
C ASP A 132 9.23 4.66 -9.61
N VAL A 133 9.73 4.98 -10.81
CA VAL A 133 11.03 5.64 -10.99
C VAL A 133 11.11 6.93 -10.17
N ARG A 134 9.97 7.62 -9.97
CA ARG A 134 9.89 8.83 -9.14
C ARG A 134 10.28 8.60 -7.68
N SER A 135 10.12 7.38 -7.15
CA SER A 135 10.55 7.06 -5.79
C SER A 135 12.09 7.05 -5.70
N PHE A 136 12.76 6.51 -6.71
CA PHE A 136 14.22 6.58 -6.82
C PHE A 136 14.69 8.01 -7.09
N GLU A 137 13.98 8.80 -7.91
CA GLU A 137 14.30 10.21 -8.15
C GLU A 137 14.24 11.05 -6.88
N LYS A 138 13.18 10.87 -6.09
CA LYS A 138 13.02 11.55 -4.79
C LYS A 138 14.12 11.14 -3.82
N LEU A 139 14.42 9.85 -3.72
CA LEU A 139 15.50 9.35 -2.87
C LEU A 139 16.85 9.93 -3.31
N HIS A 140 17.15 9.91 -4.61
CA HIS A 140 18.36 10.51 -5.17
C HIS A 140 18.47 11.99 -4.82
N ARG A 141 17.40 12.77 -5.00
CA ARG A 141 17.39 14.20 -4.72
C ARG A 141 17.73 14.49 -3.26
N VAL A 142 17.07 13.80 -2.33
CA VAL A 142 17.29 14.00 -0.89
C VAL A 142 18.67 13.49 -0.47
N LEU A 143 19.17 12.41 -1.07
CA LEU A 143 20.54 11.93 -0.83
C LEU A 143 21.59 12.93 -1.35
N ALA A 144 21.37 13.53 -2.52
CA ALA A 144 22.24 14.56 -3.07
C ALA A 144 22.24 15.80 -2.16
N GLU A 145 21.07 16.24 -1.72
CA GLU A 145 20.93 17.35 -0.76
C GLU A 145 21.67 17.06 0.55
N PHE A 146 21.50 15.86 1.11
CA PHE A 146 22.19 15.44 2.33
C PHE A 146 23.72 15.48 2.20
N ILE A 147 24.27 15.06 1.06
CA ILE A 147 25.71 14.92 0.85
C ILE A 147 26.35 16.26 0.41
N GLU A 148 25.72 16.94 -0.55
CA GLU A 148 26.34 17.98 -1.38
C GLU A 148 25.89 19.39 -1.01
N ALA A 149 24.69 19.59 -0.43
CA ALA A 149 24.18 20.92 -0.13
C ALA A 149 24.74 21.47 1.19
N GLU A 150 25.03 22.76 1.26
CA GLU A 150 25.31 23.42 2.53
C GLU A 150 24.00 23.57 3.32
N LEU A 151 23.91 22.89 4.46
CA LEU A 151 22.70 22.79 5.29
C LEU A 151 23.02 23.35 6.68
N ASP A 152 22.11 24.14 7.23
CA ASP A 152 22.14 24.46 8.66
C ASP A 152 21.76 23.23 9.52
N GLU A 153 21.85 23.37 10.85
CA GLU A 153 21.61 22.26 11.78
C GLU A 153 20.19 21.69 11.65
N GLN A 154 19.17 22.54 11.49
CA GLN A 154 17.78 22.12 11.37
C GLN A 154 17.55 21.42 10.02
N GLN A 155 18.02 22.04 8.94
CA GLN A 155 17.94 21.50 7.59
C GLN A 155 18.64 20.14 7.49
N LEU A 156 19.79 19.96 8.16
CA LEU A 156 20.50 18.69 8.18
C LEU A 156 19.66 17.58 8.85
N MET A 157 19.00 17.89 9.97
CA MET A 157 18.10 16.95 10.65
C MET A 157 16.88 16.61 9.80
N ASP A 158 16.22 17.61 9.21
CA ASP A 158 15.04 17.43 8.36
C ASP A 158 15.37 16.61 7.11
N THR A 159 16.51 16.92 6.47
CA THR A 159 16.99 16.19 5.29
C THR A 159 17.31 14.73 5.63
N TRP A 160 17.88 14.47 6.82
CA TRP A 160 18.11 13.10 7.29
C TRP A 160 16.81 12.34 7.51
N GLN A 161 15.83 12.95 8.19
CA GLN A 161 14.52 12.32 8.41
C GLN A 161 13.82 12.03 7.08
N GLU A 162 13.88 12.97 6.14
CA GLU A 162 13.36 12.74 4.80
C GLU A 162 14.12 11.60 4.09
N LEU A 163 15.46 11.55 4.17
CA LEU A 163 16.28 10.50 3.56
C LEU A 163 15.84 9.11 4.06
N VAL A 164 15.71 8.95 5.37
CA VAL A 164 15.27 7.69 6.00
C VAL A 164 13.85 7.33 5.56
N SER A 165 12.94 8.30 5.51
CA SER A 165 11.55 8.09 5.07
C SER A 165 11.47 7.67 3.59
N ARG A 166 12.21 8.35 2.70
CA ARG A 166 12.26 8.02 1.26
C ARG A 166 12.88 6.65 1.03
N PHE A 167 13.95 6.33 1.74
CA PHE A 167 14.59 5.02 1.63
C PHE A 167 13.67 3.90 2.11
N THR A 168 12.98 4.09 3.24
CA THR A 168 11.98 3.14 3.76
C THR A 168 10.88 2.89 2.72
N THR A 169 10.37 3.96 2.10
CA THR A 169 9.36 3.86 1.02
C THR A 169 9.87 3.02 -0.16
N VAL A 170 11.12 3.24 -0.61
CA VAL A 170 11.73 2.47 -1.71
C VAL A 170 11.87 0.99 -1.33
N LYS A 171 12.31 0.71 -0.10
CA LYS A 171 12.47 -0.66 0.41
C LYS A 171 11.13 -1.40 0.48
N GLU A 172 10.10 -0.78 1.05
CA GLU A 172 8.76 -1.36 1.16
C GLU A 172 8.13 -1.60 -0.21
N ALA A 173 8.15 -0.60 -1.10
CA ALA A 173 7.64 -0.74 -2.47
C ALA A 173 8.36 -1.84 -3.26
N THR A 174 9.66 -2.02 -3.02
CA THR A 174 10.44 -3.11 -3.63
C THR A 174 10.06 -4.47 -3.05
N SER A 175 9.89 -4.58 -1.73
CA SER A 175 9.44 -5.80 -1.09
C SER A 175 8.06 -6.23 -1.60
N ASP A 176 7.11 -5.28 -1.69
CA ASP A 176 5.76 -5.52 -2.20
C ASP A 176 5.78 -5.99 -3.66
N TYR A 177 6.59 -5.34 -4.50
CA TYR A 177 6.79 -5.75 -5.87
C TYR A 177 7.36 -7.18 -5.98
N MET A 178 8.37 -7.50 -5.17
CA MET A 178 8.99 -8.82 -5.19
C MET A 178 8.03 -9.92 -4.71
N ALA A 179 7.18 -9.61 -3.72
CA ALA A 179 6.11 -10.50 -3.27
C ALA A 179 5.07 -10.73 -4.37
N TYR A 180 4.68 -9.68 -5.10
CA TYR A 180 3.78 -9.80 -6.26
C TYR A 180 4.38 -10.68 -7.36
N LEU A 181 5.65 -10.48 -7.73
CA LEU A 181 6.32 -11.32 -8.73
C LEU A 181 6.36 -12.81 -8.34
N SER A 182 6.38 -13.11 -7.05
CA SER A 182 6.41 -14.47 -6.52
C SER A 182 5.02 -15.07 -6.25
N SER A 183 3.93 -14.32 -6.46
CA SER A 183 2.55 -14.76 -6.20
C SER A 183 1.96 -15.61 -7.33
N GLU A 184 0.95 -16.44 -7.00
CA GLU A 184 0.19 -17.24 -7.98
C GLU A 184 -0.53 -16.36 -9.01
N ASP A 185 -0.86 -15.11 -8.67
CA ASP A 185 -1.46 -14.11 -9.59
C ASP A 185 -0.50 -13.70 -10.72
N ALA A 186 0.82 -13.89 -10.53
CA ALA A 186 1.82 -13.72 -11.59
C ALA A 186 1.99 -14.98 -12.47
N ASP A 187 1.18 -16.02 -12.24
CA ASP A 187 1.12 -17.19 -13.11
C ASP A 187 0.13 -16.97 -14.24
N PHE A 188 0.63 -16.36 -15.31
CA PHE A 188 -0.09 -16.04 -16.55
C PHE A 188 -0.62 -17.27 -17.33
N THR A 189 -0.57 -18.46 -16.74
CA THR A 189 -0.89 -19.75 -17.35
C THR A 189 -2.40 -20.05 -17.31
N SER A 190 -3.14 -19.50 -16.34
CA SER A 190 -4.55 -19.87 -16.08
C SER A 190 -5.59 -19.01 -16.82
N GLU A 191 -5.28 -17.76 -17.18
CA GLU A 191 -6.25 -16.85 -17.85
C GLU A 191 -5.75 -16.35 -19.23
N ARG A 192 -5.90 -17.21 -20.24
CA ARG A 192 -5.47 -16.94 -21.64
C ARG A 192 -6.07 -15.66 -22.27
N GLY A 193 -7.27 -15.26 -21.86
CA GLY A 193 -7.99 -14.10 -22.43
C GLY A 193 -7.46 -12.75 -21.95
N LYS A 194 -7.13 -12.62 -20.66
CA LYS A 194 -6.63 -11.35 -20.08
C LYS A 194 -5.16 -11.07 -20.41
N LEU A 195 -4.39 -12.12 -20.70
CA LEU A 195 -2.97 -12.01 -20.98
C LEU A 195 -2.64 -11.24 -22.27
N LEU A 196 -3.47 -11.32 -23.32
CA LEU A 196 -3.11 -10.78 -24.64
C LEU A 196 -3.31 -9.25 -24.75
N GLU A 197 -4.33 -8.70 -24.10
CA GLU A 197 -4.62 -7.25 -24.05
C GLU A 197 -3.73 -6.53 -23.01
N PHE A 198 -3.34 -7.24 -21.95
CA PHE A 198 -2.45 -6.77 -20.87
C PHE A 198 -0.96 -6.80 -21.26
N LYS A 199 -0.58 -7.64 -22.23
CA LYS A 199 0.80 -8.01 -22.63
C LYS A 199 1.69 -6.85 -23.06
N GLU A 200 1.22 -5.97 -23.94
CA GLU A 200 2.13 -4.97 -24.55
C GLU A 200 2.39 -3.78 -23.65
N LYS A 201 1.37 -3.37 -22.86
CA LYS A 201 1.52 -2.29 -21.89
C LYS A 201 2.37 -2.71 -20.70
N PHE A 202 2.20 -3.94 -20.21
CA PHE A 202 2.96 -4.42 -19.04
C PHE A 202 4.44 -4.68 -19.35
N ILE A 203 4.77 -5.33 -20.47
CA ILE A 203 6.18 -5.55 -20.85
C ILE A 203 6.88 -4.22 -21.13
N ARG A 204 6.19 -3.27 -21.79
CA ARG A 204 6.72 -1.93 -22.04
C ARG A 204 6.94 -1.19 -20.73
N TYR A 205 5.96 -1.20 -19.84
CA TYR A 205 6.08 -0.64 -18.50
C TYR A 205 7.29 -1.21 -17.73
N LEU A 206 7.46 -2.54 -17.69
CA LEU A 206 8.60 -3.17 -17.01
C LEU A 206 9.93 -2.74 -17.63
N ARG A 207 10.03 -2.67 -18.96
CA ARG A 207 11.26 -2.22 -19.64
C ARG A 207 11.56 -0.75 -19.36
N ASP A 208 10.56 0.12 -19.46
CA ASP A 208 10.71 1.55 -19.23
C ASP A 208 11.05 1.83 -17.76
N PHE A 209 10.44 1.08 -16.84
CA PHE A 209 10.78 1.09 -15.42
C PHE A 209 12.22 0.65 -15.16
N ILE A 210 12.66 -0.49 -15.72
CA ILE A 210 14.03 -0.99 -15.57
C ILE A 210 15.04 0.03 -16.08
N LEU A 211 14.79 0.61 -17.26
CA LEU A 211 15.67 1.62 -17.83
C LEU A 211 15.75 2.88 -16.96
N GLY A 212 14.62 3.40 -16.48
CA GLY A 212 14.57 4.57 -15.61
C GLY A 212 15.21 4.32 -14.24
N SER A 213 14.92 3.17 -13.63
CA SER A 213 15.48 2.77 -12.34
C SER A 213 16.98 2.49 -12.43
N HIS A 214 17.50 1.92 -13.51
CA HIS A 214 18.94 1.75 -13.74
C HIS A 214 19.68 3.08 -13.79
N GLN A 215 19.16 4.05 -14.54
CA GLN A 215 19.76 5.37 -14.61
C GLN A 215 19.78 6.03 -13.22
N MET A 216 18.69 5.92 -12.47
CA MET A 216 18.62 6.56 -11.15
C MET A 216 19.46 5.83 -10.10
N ALA A 217 19.47 4.50 -10.09
CA ALA A 217 20.31 3.72 -9.20
C ALA A 217 21.81 3.92 -9.51
N ALA A 218 22.19 4.15 -10.76
CA ALA A 218 23.57 4.54 -11.09
C ALA A 218 23.95 5.87 -10.43
N LYS A 219 23.10 6.89 -10.52
CA LYS A 219 23.32 8.18 -9.86
C LYS A 219 23.36 8.06 -8.33
N ILE A 220 22.47 7.27 -7.74
CA ILE A 220 22.48 7.00 -6.29
C ILE A 220 23.80 6.33 -5.89
N ARG A 221 24.25 5.31 -6.64
CA ARG A 221 25.54 4.65 -6.38
C ARG A 221 26.72 5.61 -6.46
N GLU A 222 26.71 6.52 -7.43
CA GLU A 222 27.74 7.56 -7.56
C GLU A 222 27.82 8.43 -6.30
N LEU A 223 26.69 8.93 -5.80
CA LEU A 223 26.61 9.68 -4.54
C LEU A 223 27.14 8.86 -3.35
N LEU A 224 26.78 7.57 -3.26
CA LEU A 224 27.23 6.67 -2.19
C LEU A 224 28.75 6.43 -2.19
N THR A 225 29.47 6.72 -3.29
CA THR A 225 30.94 6.65 -3.30
C THR A 225 31.62 7.78 -2.53
N GLN A 226 30.90 8.88 -2.20
CA GLN A 226 31.41 10.04 -1.49
C GLN A 226 31.55 9.80 0.03
N LYS A 227 32.24 8.72 0.41
CA LYS A 227 32.35 8.22 1.80
C LYS A 227 32.79 9.28 2.82
N ASN A 228 33.71 10.15 2.43
CA ASN A 228 34.23 11.18 3.34
C ASN A 228 33.16 12.23 3.68
N GLN A 229 32.37 12.66 2.69
CA GLN A 229 31.32 13.66 2.92
C GLN A 229 30.17 13.07 3.72
N VAL A 230 29.76 11.85 3.37
CA VAL A 230 28.79 11.08 4.17
C VAL A 230 29.25 11.00 5.62
N HIS A 231 30.49 10.55 5.87
CA HIS A 231 31.00 10.39 7.23
C HIS A 231 31.00 11.71 8.01
N LYS A 232 31.38 12.82 7.36
CA LYS A 232 31.31 14.16 7.94
C LYS A 232 29.87 14.54 8.34
N ARG A 233 28.88 14.29 7.48
CA ARG A 233 27.47 14.59 7.76
C ARG A 233 26.91 13.77 8.92
N LEU A 234 27.26 12.48 8.98
CA LEU A 234 26.85 11.59 10.07
C LEU A 234 27.44 12.04 11.41
N ILE A 235 28.70 12.48 11.43
CA ILE A 235 29.33 13.08 12.62
C ILE A 235 28.59 14.36 13.02
N GLN A 236 28.37 15.29 12.08
CA GLN A 236 27.65 16.53 12.34
C GLN A 236 26.28 16.28 12.98
N LEU A 237 25.47 15.39 12.39
CA LEU A 237 24.18 14.96 12.96
C LEU A 237 24.32 14.44 14.38
N SER A 238 25.28 13.53 14.62
CA SER A 238 25.46 12.88 15.93
C SER A 238 25.84 13.85 17.06
N THR A 239 26.40 15.02 16.72
CA THR A 239 26.74 16.07 17.68
C THR A 239 25.57 16.96 18.07
N LEU A 240 24.46 16.92 17.31
CA LEU A 240 23.29 17.75 17.59
C LEU A 240 22.51 17.19 18.82
N PRO A 241 22.18 18.04 19.82
CA PRO A 241 21.46 17.59 21.01
C PRO A 241 20.06 17.04 20.71
N GLU A 242 19.31 17.74 19.86
CA GLU A 242 17.91 17.42 19.52
C GLU A 242 17.79 16.28 18.50
N PHE A 243 18.89 15.94 17.82
CA PHE A 243 18.89 14.85 16.86
C PHE A 243 18.74 13.51 17.57
N SER A 244 17.76 12.72 17.14
CA SER A 244 17.71 11.30 17.46
C SER A 244 17.72 10.50 16.15
N PRO A 245 18.62 9.51 16.01
CA PRO A 245 18.61 8.58 14.87
C PRO A 245 17.26 7.88 14.69
N ARG A 246 16.50 7.72 15.79
CA ARG A 246 15.16 7.10 15.84
C ARG A 246 14.26 7.84 16.82
N LEU A 247 12.99 8.06 16.45
CA LEU A 247 11.99 8.81 17.24
C LEU A 247 11.74 8.26 18.66
N GLU A 248 12.01 6.98 18.93
CA GLU A 248 11.65 6.29 20.19
C GLU A 248 12.85 5.76 21.00
N ALA A 249 14.09 6.03 20.57
CA ALA A 249 15.26 5.45 21.21
C ALA A 249 15.84 6.39 22.28
N ASP A 250 16.02 5.88 23.50
CA ASP A 250 16.62 6.61 24.63
C ASP A 250 18.16 6.67 24.46
N ILE A 251 18.60 7.34 23.39
CA ILE A 251 20.01 7.45 22.99
C ILE A 251 20.56 8.76 23.55
N GLN A 252 21.48 8.63 24.51
CA GLN A 252 21.93 9.76 25.32
C GLN A 252 23.30 10.31 24.90
N THR A 253 24.15 9.52 24.22
CA THR A 253 25.51 9.95 23.86
C THR A 253 25.70 10.15 22.35
N SER A 254 26.53 11.12 21.97
CA SER A 254 26.87 11.37 20.56
C SER A 254 27.50 10.16 19.86
N GLU A 255 28.27 9.34 20.58
CA GLU A 255 28.86 8.11 20.03
C GLU A 255 27.79 7.07 19.66
N GLN A 256 26.78 6.88 20.51
CA GLN A 256 25.66 5.98 20.22
C GLN A 256 24.81 6.51 19.06
N LYS A 257 24.55 7.82 19.03
CA LYS A 257 23.86 8.46 17.90
C LYS A 257 24.62 8.23 16.59
N LEU A 258 25.94 8.42 16.61
CA LEU A 258 26.79 8.20 15.44
C LEU A 258 26.73 6.77 14.96
N PHE A 259 26.88 5.80 15.86
CA PHE A 259 26.84 4.37 15.53
C PHE A 259 25.50 3.98 14.87
N GLU A 260 24.36 4.36 15.45
CA GLU A 260 23.06 4.03 14.86
C GLU A 260 22.81 4.71 13.52
N THR A 261 23.23 5.97 13.38
CA THR A 261 23.10 6.72 12.13
C THR A 261 23.98 6.10 11.03
N GLN A 262 25.17 5.61 11.40
CA GLN A 262 26.06 4.85 10.51
C GLN A 262 25.42 3.54 10.07
N GLU A 263 24.83 2.75 10.97
CA GLU A 263 24.15 1.50 10.63
C GLU A 263 22.94 1.73 9.69
N LEU A 264 22.17 2.79 9.94
CA LEU A 264 21.07 3.19 9.05
C LEU A 264 21.58 3.59 7.67
N PHE A 265 22.63 4.41 7.58
CA PHE A 265 23.21 4.78 6.30
C PHE A 265 23.86 3.58 5.59
N GLN A 266 24.48 2.68 6.33
CA GLN A 266 25.04 1.43 5.79
C GLN A 266 23.94 0.57 5.15
N SER A 267 22.75 0.54 5.75
CA SER A 267 21.58 -0.12 5.16
C SER A 267 21.19 0.51 3.82
N VAL A 268 21.27 1.85 3.68
CA VAL A 268 21.06 2.53 2.38
C VAL A 268 22.15 2.10 1.40
N HIS A 269 23.41 2.13 1.81
CA HIS A 269 24.55 1.76 0.96
C HIS A 269 24.42 0.33 0.41
N ASP A 270 24.19 -0.65 1.29
CA ASP A 270 24.11 -2.07 0.94
C ASP A 270 22.90 -2.43 0.09
N TRP A 271 21.85 -1.63 0.16
CA TRP A 271 20.68 -1.82 -0.68
C TRP A 271 21.00 -1.59 -2.16
N PHE A 272 21.95 -0.71 -2.49
CA PHE A 272 22.33 -0.36 -3.86
C PHE A 272 23.65 -0.96 -4.34
N ILE A 273 24.58 -1.30 -3.43
CA ILE A 273 25.95 -1.71 -3.76
C ILE A 273 26.19 -3.16 -3.32
N ASP A 274 26.57 -4.00 -4.27
CA ASP A 274 26.88 -5.40 -4.02
C ASP A 274 28.09 -5.56 -3.08
N ARG A 275 28.00 -6.53 -2.18
CA ARG A 275 29.13 -6.98 -1.36
C ARG A 275 29.74 -8.24 -2.01
N PRO A 276 31.03 -8.54 -1.76
CA PRO A 276 31.70 -9.71 -2.38
C PRO A 276 30.99 -11.05 -2.19
N ILE A 277 30.18 -11.19 -1.13
CA ILE A 277 29.50 -12.44 -0.74
C ILE A 277 27.97 -12.33 -0.90
N GLN A 278 27.43 -11.14 -1.12
CA GLN A 278 25.98 -10.90 -1.13
C GLN A 278 25.61 -9.81 -2.16
N LEU A 279 24.70 -10.15 -3.06
CA LEU A 279 24.08 -9.18 -3.96
C LEU A 279 23.26 -8.17 -3.18
N SER A 280 23.28 -6.92 -3.64
CA SER A 280 22.40 -5.87 -3.15
C SER A 280 20.93 -6.20 -3.47
N GLU A 281 20.01 -5.64 -2.69
CA GLU A 281 18.57 -5.74 -2.95
C GLU A 281 18.21 -5.17 -4.33
N TYR A 282 18.91 -4.13 -4.77
CA TYR A 282 18.77 -3.59 -6.11
C TYR A 282 19.19 -4.57 -7.21
N SER A 283 20.32 -5.27 -7.04
CA SER A 283 20.77 -6.31 -7.97
C SER A 283 19.78 -7.48 -8.01
N LEU A 284 19.26 -7.91 -6.86
CA LEU A 284 18.24 -8.96 -6.76
C LEU A 284 16.93 -8.55 -7.46
N LEU A 285 16.49 -7.31 -7.26
CA LEU A 285 15.33 -6.71 -7.94
C LEU A 285 15.46 -6.79 -9.47
N ASN A 286 16.62 -6.40 -10.01
CA ASN A 286 16.86 -6.47 -11.45
C ASN A 286 16.82 -7.91 -11.96
N GLN A 287 17.49 -8.84 -11.26
CA GLN A 287 17.50 -10.24 -11.65
C GLN A 287 16.07 -10.83 -11.71
N ARG A 288 15.26 -10.61 -10.67
CA ARG A 288 13.88 -11.14 -10.65
C ARG A 288 12.98 -10.50 -11.69
N THR A 289 13.17 -9.20 -11.96
CA THR A 289 12.42 -8.52 -13.01
C THR A 289 12.76 -9.07 -14.40
N ASP A 290 14.05 -9.29 -14.67
CA ASP A 290 14.52 -9.90 -15.91
C ASP A 290 13.99 -11.33 -16.11
N GLU A 291 13.98 -12.13 -15.04
CA GLU A 291 13.39 -13.46 -15.03
C GLU A 291 11.88 -13.41 -15.33
N MET A 292 11.15 -12.46 -14.75
CA MET A 292 9.74 -12.26 -15.04
C MET A 292 9.49 -11.87 -16.51
N ILE A 293 10.26 -10.92 -17.06
CA ILE A 293 10.17 -10.55 -18.48
C ILE A 293 10.39 -11.78 -19.37
N ARG A 294 11.39 -12.61 -19.04
CA ARG A 294 11.66 -13.86 -19.76
C ARG A 294 10.50 -14.85 -19.65
N LYS A 295 9.95 -15.05 -18.44
CA LYS A 295 8.80 -15.95 -18.18
C LYS A 295 7.60 -15.52 -19.02
N ILE A 296 7.23 -14.24 -18.97
CA ILE A 296 6.12 -13.66 -19.75
C ILE A 296 6.38 -13.81 -21.25
N THR A 297 7.59 -13.49 -21.72
CA THR A 297 7.95 -13.61 -23.15
C THR A 297 7.82 -15.05 -23.66
N ARG A 298 8.20 -16.05 -22.85
CA ARG A 298 8.03 -17.48 -23.18
C ARG A 298 6.56 -17.88 -23.22
N ALA A 299 5.78 -17.55 -22.18
CA ALA A 299 4.35 -17.85 -22.13
C ALA A 299 3.59 -17.30 -23.34
N ILE A 300 3.94 -16.09 -23.78
CA ILE A 300 3.38 -15.46 -24.99
C ILE A 300 3.73 -16.24 -26.26
N ARG A 301 4.99 -16.68 -26.40
CA ARG A 301 5.43 -17.47 -27.55
C ARG A 301 4.68 -18.80 -27.63
N ASP A 302 4.50 -19.46 -26.50
CA ASP A 302 3.79 -20.74 -26.42
C ASP A 302 2.30 -20.60 -26.76
N LEU A 303 1.68 -19.48 -26.42
CA LEU A 303 0.30 -19.16 -26.81
C LEU A 303 0.15 -18.89 -28.31
N GLY A 304 1.06 -18.11 -28.89
CA GLY A 304 1.10 -17.87 -30.34
C GLY A 304 1.41 -19.15 -31.14
N GLY A 305 2.29 -19.99 -30.62
CA GLY A 305 2.62 -21.30 -31.19
C GLY A 305 1.43 -22.26 -31.18
N ARG A 306 0.69 -22.35 -30.05
CA ARG A 306 -0.51 -23.21 -29.94
C ARG A 306 -1.64 -22.74 -30.86
N ALA A 307 -1.90 -21.43 -30.97
CA ALA A 307 -2.90 -20.91 -31.91
C ALA A 307 -2.57 -21.25 -33.38
N SER A 308 -1.28 -21.18 -33.76
CA SER A 308 -0.80 -21.61 -35.08
C SER A 308 -0.94 -23.12 -35.30
N THR A 309 -0.72 -23.94 -34.27
CA THR A 309 -0.87 -25.41 -34.36
C THR A 309 -2.33 -25.82 -34.49
N THR A 310 -3.25 -25.19 -33.74
CA THR A 310 -4.70 -25.45 -33.84
C THR A 310 -5.26 -25.09 -35.22
N LEU A 311 -4.86 -23.94 -35.78
CA LEU A 311 -5.23 -23.54 -37.14
C LEU A 311 -4.68 -24.49 -38.22
N LYS A 312 -3.48 -25.06 -38.02
CA LYS A 312 -2.90 -26.07 -38.92
C LYS A 312 -3.57 -27.43 -38.80
N SER A 313 -4.01 -27.84 -37.60
CA SER A 313 -4.77 -29.08 -37.41
C SER A 313 -6.20 -28.98 -37.96
N GLU A 314 -6.87 -27.84 -37.81
CA GLU A 314 -8.20 -27.61 -38.38
C GLU A 314 -8.16 -27.55 -39.91
N LYS A 315 -7.16 -26.88 -40.50
CA LYS A 315 -6.97 -26.91 -41.97
C LYS A 315 -6.61 -28.29 -42.50
N ARG A 316 -5.90 -29.13 -41.73
CA ARG A 316 -5.64 -30.53 -42.11
C ARG A 316 -6.90 -31.39 -42.00
N LEU A 317 -7.73 -31.20 -40.97
CA LEU A 317 -8.99 -31.94 -40.81
C LEU A 317 -10.03 -31.55 -41.87
N LEU A 318 -10.12 -30.27 -42.25
CA LEU A 318 -10.96 -29.82 -43.36
C LEU A 318 -10.47 -30.34 -44.72
N ALA A 319 -9.15 -30.40 -44.94
CA ALA A 319 -8.58 -30.95 -46.17
C ALA A 319 -8.72 -32.48 -46.31
N TYR A 320 -8.88 -33.22 -45.19
CA TYR A 320 -9.14 -34.67 -45.20
C TYR A 320 -10.63 -35.02 -45.17
N GLY A 321 -11.53 -34.06 -44.90
CA GLY A 321 -12.99 -34.26 -44.91
C GLY A 321 -13.64 -34.13 -46.30
N GLU A 322 -12.94 -33.55 -47.29
CA GLU A 322 -13.41 -33.42 -48.68
C GLU A 322 -12.95 -34.56 -49.61
N MET A 323 -12.31 -35.60 -49.07
CA MET A 323 -11.81 -36.75 -49.84
C MET A 323 -12.34 -38.10 -49.32
N VAL A 324 -13.66 -38.26 -49.17
CA VAL A 324 -14.29 -39.60 -49.21
C VAL A 324 -15.71 -39.48 -49.81
N PRO A 325 -15.97 -40.00 -51.04
CA PRO A 325 -17.31 -40.35 -51.51
C PRO A 325 -17.87 -41.60 -50.81
#